data_AF-A0A6P1A8Z0-F1
#
_entry.id   AF-A0A6P1A8Z0-F1
#
_cell.length_a   1.000
_cell.length_b   1.000
_cell.length_c   1.000
_cell.angle_alpha   90.00
_cell.angle_beta   90.00
_cell.angle_gamma   90.00
#
_symmetry.space_group_name_H-M   'P 1'
#
loop_
_entity.id
_entity.type
_entity.pdbx_description
1 polymer ?
#
loop_
_entity_poly.entity_id
_entity_poly.type
_entity_poly.pdbx_seq_one_letter_code
_entity_poly.pdbx_strand_id
1 'polypeptide(L)'
;MQMWQEGKNSKKVLSDLHLIAYTLDLTAGTRKPSFWLVEKGEKLEENLEKIALGMQLRSGSLKSVRLVLFEEECFTNLLKLKQASDFPVKSVMDFHYELTSVKPDVIKTIINKFLSCQGFFREFLKAKPGEVNMKVITQKYLQDVSPEYQNIAKKWI
;
A
#
# COMPACT_ATOMS: atom_id res chain seq x y z
N MET A 1 -12.16 -7.53 -3.04
CA MET A 1 -11.19 -8.19 -2.13
C MET A 1 -11.09 -9.71 -2.36
N GLN A 2 -12.09 -10.36 -2.98
CA GLN A 2 -12.14 -11.82 -3.21
C GLN A 2 -11.05 -12.33 -4.17
N MET A 3 -10.86 -11.68 -5.32
CA MET A 3 -9.89 -12.10 -6.35
C MET A 3 -8.41 -12.12 -5.90
N TRP A 4 -7.99 -11.21 -5.02
CA TRP A 4 -6.59 -11.19 -4.52
C TRP A 4 -6.29 -12.34 -3.57
N GLN A 5 -7.26 -12.67 -2.72
CA GLN A 5 -7.17 -13.80 -1.81
C GLN A 5 -7.22 -15.12 -2.60
N GLU A 6 -8.04 -15.19 -3.66
CA GLU A 6 -8.09 -16.30 -4.61
C GLU A 6 -6.77 -16.49 -5.37
N GLY A 7 -6.17 -15.41 -5.90
CA GLY A 7 -4.86 -15.44 -6.54
C GLY A 7 -3.78 -16.03 -5.63
N LYS A 8 -3.69 -15.56 -4.38
CA LYS A 8 -2.76 -16.11 -3.38
C LYS A 8 -3.04 -17.58 -3.05
N ASN A 9 -4.31 -17.92 -2.81
CA ASN A 9 -4.71 -19.28 -2.43
C ASN A 9 -4.47 -20.28 -3.56
N SER A 10 -4.60 -19.84 -4.81
CA SER A 10 -4.41 -20.69 -5.98
C SER A 10 -2.94 -21.12 -6.16
N LYS A 11 -1.97 -20.36 -5.62
CA LYS A 11 -0.51 -20.51 -5.86
C LYS A 11 -0.18 -20.70 -7.36
N LYS A 12 -1.06 -20.25 -8.25
CA LYS A 12 -0.97 -20.44 -9.70
C LYS A 12 -0.99 -19.09 -10.38
N VAL A 13 -0.40 -19.06 -11.57
CA VAL A 13 -0.51 -17.94 -12.51
C VAL A 13 -2.01 -17.71 -12.73
N LEU A 14 -2.46 -16.49 -12.44
CA LEU A 14 -3.82 -16.08 -12.76
C LEU A 14 -4.09 -16.30 -14.25
N SER A 15 -5.32 -16.68 -14.62
CA SER A 15 -5.67 -16.75 -16.04
C SER A 15 -5.46 -15.38 -16.71
N ASP A 16 -5.18 -15.39 -18.01
CA ASP A 16 -4.91 -14.16 -18.77
C ASP A 16 -6.04 -13.13 -18.64
N LEU A 17 -7.29 -13.58 -18.51
CA LEU A 17 -8.45 -12.74 -18.23
C LEU A 17 -8.32 -11.96 -16.92
N HIS A 18 -7.88 -12.61 -15.84
CA HIS A 18 -7.64 -11.94 -14.57
C HIS A 18 -6.45 -10.98 -14.68
N LEU A 19 -5.36 -11.36 -15.34
CA LEU A 19 -4.22 -10.48 -15.58
C LEU A 19 -4.58 -9.23 -16.39
N ILE A 20 -5.45 -9.38 -17.39
CA ILE A 20 -6.00 -8.27 -18.18
C ILE A 20 -6.85 -7.37 -17.29
N ALA A 21 -7.76 -7.93 -16.49
CA ALA A 21 -8.58 -7.16 -15.55
C ALA A 21 -7.70 -6.38 -14.55
N TYR A 22 -6.68 -7.02 -13.98
CA TYR A 22 -5.71 -6.34 -13.10
C TYR A 22 -4.93 -5.24 -13.81
N THR A 23 -4.47 -5.51 -15.03
CA THR A 23 -3.74 -4.52 -15.83
C THR A 23 -4.66 -3.34 -16.15
N LEU A 24 -5.93 -3.58 -16.50
CA LEU A 24 -6.93 -2.54 -16.72
C LEU A 24 -7.24 -1.76 -15.45
N ASP A 25 -7.42 -2.40 -14.30
CA ASP A 25 -7.65 -1.70 -13.02
C ASP A 25 -6.46 -0.79 -12.64
N LEU A 26 -5.23 -1.25 -12.89
CA LEU A 26 -4.02 -0.49 -12.60
C LEU A 26 -3.72 0.62 -13.62
N THR A 27 -4.29 0.54 -14.83
CA THR A 27 -4.09 1.52 -15.91
C THR A 27 -5.25 2.49 -16.09
N ALA A 28 -6.49 2.03 -15.87
CA ALA A 28 -7.72 2.82 -15.90
C ALA A 28 -8.08 3.42 -14.54
N GLY A 29 -7.58 2.84 -13.44
CA GLY A 29 -7.64 3.43 -12.12
C GLY A 29 -6.77 4.68 -12.08
N THR A 30 -7.33 5.80 -11.64
CA THR A 30 -6.68 7.12 -11.48
C THR A 30 -5.50 7.15 -10.48
N ARG A 31 -4.93 5.99 -10.12
CA ARG A 31 -3.89 5.81 -9.11
C ARG A 31 -2.89 4.76 -9.59
N LYS A 32 -1.62 5.15 -9.76
CA LYS A 32 -0.55 4.21 -10.10
C LYS A 32 -0.34 3.22 -8.96
N PRO A 33 0.06 1.96 -9.25
CA PRO A 33 0.49 1.04 -8.21
C PRO A 33 1.59 1.71 -7.37
N SER A 34 1.33 1.84 -6.06
CA SER A 34 2.26 2.43 -5.09
C SER A 34 3.07 1.35 -4.41
N PHE A 35 4.36 1.59 -4.27
CA PHE A 35 5.34 0.78 -3.58
C PHE A 35 5.93 1.59 -2.44
N TRP A 36 6.12 0.96 -1.29
CA TRP A 36 6.81 1.58 -0.15
C TRP A 36 8.04 0.75 0.19
N LEU A 37 9.22 1.31 -0.02
CA LEU A 37 10.50 0.65 0.27
C LEU A 37 10.90 0.96 1.72
N VAL A 38 10.32 0.21 2.65
CA VAL A 38 10.58 0.39 4.08
C VAL A 38 11.80 -0.40 4.53
N GLU A 39 12.67 0.22 5.31
CA GLU A 39 13.80 -0.49 5.92
C GLU A 39 13.31 -1.53 6.94
N LYS A 40 13.91 -2.72 6.89
CA LYS A 40 13.68 -3.77 7.89
C LYS A 40 14.37 -3.38 9.19
N GLY A 41 13.68 -3.55 10.32
CA GLY A 41 14.24 -3.28 11.65
C GLY A 41 13.26 -2.52 12.53
N GLU A 42 13.80 -1.76 13.48
CA GLU A 42 13.04 -1.10 14.56
C GLU A 42 11.98 -0.11 14.04
N LYS A 43 12.20 0.48 12.86
CA LYS A 43 11.28 1.45 12.24
C LYS A 43 10.18 0.84 11.39
N LEU A 44 10.18 -0.48 11.18
CA LEU A 44 9.23 -1.13 10.27
C LEU A 44 7.78 -0.86 10.70
N GLU A 45 7.45 -1.07 11.98
CA GLU A 45 6.09 -0.89 12.47
C GLU A 45 5.64 0.58 12.36
N GLU A 46 6.51 1.52 12.73
CA GLU A 46 6.25 2.96 12.58
C GLU A 46 5.97 3.34 11.12
N ASN A 47 6.78 2.84 10.18
CA ASN A 47 6.59 3.12 8.76
C ASN A 47 5.25 2.54 8.25
N LEU A 48 4.87 1.34 8.68
CA LEU A 48 3.59 0.73 8.31
C LEU A 48 2.39 1.49 8.88
N GLU A 49 2.46 1.92 10.14
CA GLU A 49 1.42 2.74 10.77
C GLU A 49 1.21 4.06 9.99
N LYS A 50 2.30 4.72 9.60
CA LYS A 50 2.26 5.97 8.82
C LYS A 50 1.70 5.77 7.41
N ILE A 51 2.07 4.68 6.73
CA ILE A 51 1.47 4.31 5.43
C ILE A 51 -0.05 4.11 5.61
N ALA A 52 -0.46 3.33 6.61
CA ALA A 52 -1.87 3.07 6.87
C ALA A 52 -2.65 4.35 7.19
N LEU A 53 -2.06 5.27 7.96
CA LEU A 53 -2.62 6.60 8.23
C LEU A 53 -2.84 7.39 6.95
N GLY A 54 -1.83 7.49 6.09
CA GLY A 54 -1.99 8.23 4.84
C GLY A 54 -3.02 7.60 3.90
N MET A 55 -3.08 6.27 3.80
CA MET A 55 -4.13 5.59 3.02
C MET A 55 -5.53 5.88 3.58
N GLN A 56 -5.68 5.84 4.90
CA GLN A 56 -6.93 6.17 5.56
C GLN A 56 -7.33 7.63 5.29
N LEU A 57 -6.40 8.60 5.45
CA LEU A 57 -6.65 10.03 5.21
C LEU A 57 -7.04 10.33 3.77
N ARG A 58 -6.40 9.69 2.79
CA ARG A 58 -6.75 9.83 1.36
C ARG A 58 -8.12 9.27 1.01
N SER A 59 -8.56 8.21 1.68
CA SER A 59 -9.84 7.56 1.37
C SER A 59 -11.01 8.03 2.23
N GLY A 60 -10.76 8.43 3.48
CA GLY A 60 -11.77 8.85 4.47
C GLY A 60 -12.69 7.75 5.02
N SER A 61 -12.91 6.67 4.28
CA SER A 61 -13.99 5.71 4.51
C SER A 61 -13.57 4.26 4.74
N LEU A 62 -12.26 3.93 4.68
CA LEU A 62 -11.79 2.55 4.85
C LEU A 62 -12.09 2.05 6.27
N LYS A 63 -12.61 0.82 6.39
CA LYS A 63 -12.84 0.14 7.67
C LYS A 63 -11.56 -0.47 8.23
N SER A 64 -10.66 -0.90 7.35
CA SER A 64 -9.31 -1.34 7.66
C SER A 64 -8.38 -1.06 6.49
N VAL A 65 -7.09 -0.95 6.79
CA VAL A 65 -6.00 -0.93 5.82
C VAL A 65 -5.19 -2.20 6.02
N ARG A 66 -5.04 -3.00 4.96
CA ARG A 66 -4.24 -4.22 4.98
C ARG A 66 -3.06 -4.06 4.04
N LEU A 67 -1.85 -4.14 4.60
CA LEU A 67 -0.59 -4.05 3.89
C LEU A 67 -0.01 -5.46 3.71
N VAL A 68 0.63 -5.67 2.56
CA VAL A 68 1.34 -6.92 2.24
C VAL A 68 2.81 -6.56 2.05
N LEU A 69 3.66 -7.23 2.82
CA LEU A 69 5.10 -7.02 2.81
C LEU A 69 5.77 -8.15 2.04
N PHE A 70 6.73 -7.79 1.20
CA PHE A 70 7.56 -8.71 0.44
C PHE A 70 9.03 -8.37 0.67
N GLU A 71 9.89 -9.36 0.48
CA GLU A 71 11.34 -9.13 0.46
C GLU A 71 11.73 -8.42 -0.84
N GLU A 72 12.73 -7.54 -0.78
CA GLU A 72 13.15 -6.69 -1.90
C GLU A 72 13.54 -7.50 -3.14
N GLU A 73 14.19 -8.65 -2.94
CA GLU A 73 14.59 -9.61 -3.97
C GLU A 73 13.43 -10.07 -4.87
N CYS A 74 12.20 -9.99 -4.37
CA CYS A 74 11.02 -10.28 -5.18
C CYS A 74 10.93 -9.36 -6.41
N PHE A 75 11.46 -8.13 -6.35
CA PHE A 75 11.23 -7.10 -7.36
C PHE A 75 12.49 -6.41 -7.94
N THR A 76 13.70 -6.76 -7.50
CA THR A 76 14.98 -6.08 -7.84
C THR A 76 15.23 -5.85 -9.33
N ASN A 77 14.71 -6.72 -10.21
CA ASN A 77 14.95 -6.64 -11.66
C ASN A 77 13.79 -6.06 -12.48
N LEU A 78 12.69 -5.62 -11.84
CA LEU A 78 11.44 -5.32 -12.56
C LEU A 78 11.02 -3.86 -12.58
N LEU A 79 11.63 -2.98 -11.78
CA LEU A 79 10.99 -1.72 -11.44
C LEU A 79 11.79 -0.49 -11.86
N LYS A 80 11.25 0.28 -12.81
CA LYS A 80 11.53 1.71 -12.92
C LYS A 80 10.59 2.45 -11.97
N LEU A 81 11.03 2.58 -10.72
CA LEU A 81 10.34 3.34 -9.70
C LEU A 81 10.61 4.83 -9.87
N LYS A 82 9.57 5.65 -9.74
CA LYS A 82 9.71 7.09 -9.52
C LYS A 82 9.18 7.39 -8.13
N GLN A 83 9.91 8.18 -7.38
CA GLN A 83 9.44 8.65 -6.08
C GLN A 83 8.12 9.42 -6.25
N ALA A 84 7.14 9.09 -5.41
CA ALA A 84 5.88 9.80 -5.37
C ALA A 84 6.12 11.22 -4.86
N SER A 85 5.39 12.19 -5.42
CA SER A 85 5.53 13.61 -5.06
C SER A 85 4.56 14.05 -3.97
N ASP A 86 3.59 13.22 -3.61
CA ASP A 86 2.55 13.57 -2.67
C ASP A 86 2.12 12.37 -1.80
N PHE A 87 1.99 12.60 -0.50
CA PHE A 87 1.34 11.68 0.43
C PHE A 87 0.85 12.45 1.67
N PRO A 88 -0.22 12.01 2.35
CA PRO A 88 -0.75 12.74 3.51
C PRO A 88 0.16 12.80 4.73
N VAL A 89 1.11 11.87 4.84
CA VAL A 89 2.11 11.81 5.91
C VAL A 89 3.47 12.08 5.29
N LYS A 90 4.15 13.14 5.72
CA LYS A 90 5.32 13.68 5.00
C LYS A 90 6.47 12.69 4.97
N SER A 91 6.82 12.10 6.10
CA SER A 91 7.95 11.16 6.18
C SER A 91 7.77 9.90 5.31
N VAL A 92 6.53 9.57 4.90
CA VAL A 92 6.28 8.44 3.98
C VAL A 92 6.76 8.75 2.56
N MET A 93 6.82 10.02 2.16
CA MET A 93 7.25 10.41 0.82
C MET A 93 8.70 9.99 0.53
N ASP A 94 9.54 9.91 1.56
CA ASP A 94 10.96 9.53 1.44
C ASP A 94 11.14 8.09 0.94
N PHE A 95 10.14 7.24 1.14
CA PHE A 95 10.17 5.83 0.74
C PHE A 95 8.95 5.41 -0.08
N HIS A 96 8.12 6.35 -0.54
CA HIS A 96 6.97 6.08 -1.40
C HIS A 96 7.35 6.25 -2.86
N TYR A 97 7.15 5.19 -3.63
CA TYR A 97 7.42 5.13 -5.05
C TYR A 97 6.16 4.72 -5.81
N GLU A 98 6.07 5.15 -7.06
CA GLU A 98 5.07 4.70 -8.01
C GLU A 98 5.74 4.05 -9.20
N LEU A 99 5.06 3.09 -9.81
CA LEU A 99 5.49 2.58 -11.11
C LEU A 99 5.39 3.68 -12.17
N THR A 100 6.50 3.94 -12.86
CA THR A 100 6.52 4.81 -14.03
C THR A 100 6.86 4.02 -15.27
N SER A 101 6.09 4.24 -16.33
CA SER A 101 6.15 3.47 -17.58
C SER A 101 5.63 2.04 -17.44
N VAL A 102 4.37 1.87 -17.80
CA VAL A 102 3.67 0.60 -17.70
C VAL A 102 3.39 0.06 -19.10
N LYS A 103 4.42 -0.53 -19.71
CA LYS A 103 4.13 -1.52 -20.75
C LYS A 103 3.29 -2.63 -20.10
N PRO A 104 2.18 -3.07 -20.69
CA PRO A 104 1.31 -4.09 -20.11
C PRO A 104 2.08 -5.33 -19.63
N ASP A 105 3.14 -5.74 -20.34
CA ASP A 105 3.96 -6.91 -19.97
C ASP A 105 4.76 -6.72 -18.67
N VAL A 106 5.18 -5.48 -18.36
CA VAL A 106 5.86 -5.16 -17.10
C VAL A 106 4.85 -5.23 -15.94
N ILE A 107 3.64 -4.69 -16.11
CA ILE A 107 2.57 -4.81 -15.10
C ILE A 107 2.25 -6.29 -14.86
N LYS A 108 2.03 -7.07 -15.92
CA LYS A 108 1.73 -8.50 -15.82
C LYS A 108 2.80 -9.25 -15.03
N THR A 109 4.08 -8.96 -15.30
CA THR A 109 5.19 -9.58 -14.59
C THR A 109 5.17 -9.22 -13.10
N ILE A 110 4.90 -7.96 -12.76
CA ILE A 110 4.78 -7.50 -11.36
C ILE A 110 3.59 -8.16 -10.66
N ILE A 111 2.41 -8.23 -11.30
CA ILE A 111 1.23 -8.90 -10.75
C ILE A 111 1.55 -10.38 -10.49
N ASN A 112 2.15 -11.06 -11.47
CA ASN A 112 2.53 -12.47 -11.32
C ASN A 112 3.49 -12.68 -10.16
N LYS A 113 4.51 -11.82 -10.03
CA LYS A 113 5.45 -11.88 -8.90
C LYS A 113 4.76 -11.60 -7.56
N PHE A 114 3.93 -10.57 -7.48
CA PHE A 114 3.17 -10.25 -6.28
C PHE A 114 2.32 -11.44 -5.79
N LEU A 115 1.71 -12.18 -6.72
CA LEU A 115 0.83 -13.30 -6.40
C LEU A 115 1.58 -14.59 -6.08
N SER A 116 2.75 -14.80 -6.67
CA SER A 116 3.58 -15.99 -6.43
C SER A 116 4.47 -15.84 -5.18
N CYS A 117 4.79 -14.62 -4.75
CA CYS A 117 5.60 -14.37 -3.57
C CYS A 117 4.80 -14.59 -2.28
N GLN A 118 5.43 -15.24 -1.29
CA GLN A 118 4.84 -15.43 0.04
C GLN A 118 5.11 -14.19 0.90
N GLY A 119 4.19 -13.22 0.86
CA GLY A 119 4.28 -12.02 1.70
C GLY A 119 3.67 -12.18 3.09
N PHE A 120 4.06 -11.27 3.99
CA PHE A 120 3.47 -11.14 5.34
C PHE A 120 2.40 -10.05 5.34
N PHE A 121 1.33 -10.26 6.11
CA PHE A 121 0.22 -9.32 6.19
C PHE A 121 0.28 -8.54 7.51
N ARG A 122 -0.01 -7.25 7.40
CA ARG A 122 -0.28 -6.37 8.54
C ARG A 122 -1.60 -5.66 8.30
N GLU A 123 -2.45 -5.67 9.31
CA GLU A 123 -3.78 -5.09 9.23
C GLU A 123 -3.94 -4.01 10.31
N PHE A 124 -4.42 -2.85 9.88
CA PHE A 124 -4.68 -1.69 10.70
C PHE A 124 -6.17 -1.39 10.65
N LEU A 125 -6.86 -1.55 11.78
CA LEU A 125 -8.30 -1.39 11.87
C LEU A 125 -8.66 0.05 12.19
N LYS A 126 -9.70 0.59 11.55
CA LYS A 126 -10.15 1.97 11.78
C LYS A 126 -10.54 2.18 13.25
N ALA A 127 -11.32 1.27 13.79
CA ALA A 127 -11.73 1.25 15.19
C ALA A 127 -11.90 -0.19 15.64
N LYS A 128 -11.08 -0.61 16.62
CA LYS A 128 -11.30 -1.83 17.38
C LYS A 128 -11.00 -1.53 18.86
N PRO A 129 -11.96 -1.74 19.77
CA PRO A 129 -11.74 -1.55 21.20
C PRO A 129 -10.62 -2.46 21.71
N GLY A 130 -9.72 -1.93 22.54
CA GLY A 130 -8.65 -2.70 23.19
C GLY A 130 -7.39 -2.98 22.34
N GLU A 131 -7.32 -2.49 21.11
CA GLU A 131 -6.17 -2.65 20.21
C GLU A 131 -5.68 -1.30 19.66
N VAL A 132 -4.39 -1.23 19.27
CA VAL A 132 -3.87 -0.10 18.49
C VAL A 132 -4.71 0.02 17.22
N ASN A 133 -5.37 1.15 17.07
CA ASN A 133 -6.28 1.41 15.96
C ASN A 133 -5.95 2.76 15.33
N MET A 134 -6.60 3.07 14.20
CA MET A 134 -6.28 4.27 13.45
C MET A 134 -6.42 5.57 14.26
N LYS A 135 -7.26 5.62 15.30
CA LYS A 135 -7.34 6.80 16.20
C LYS A 135 -6.03 6.99 16.99
N VAL A 136 -5.50 5.94 17.60
CA VAL A 136 -4.23 5.98 18.35
C VAL A 136 -3.07 6.35 17.42
N ILE A 137 -3.03 5.73 16.23
CA ILE A 137 -2.02 6.03 15.20
C ILE A 137 -2.13 7.50 14.75
N THR A 138 -3.35 8.01 14.54
CA THR A 138 -3.56 9.41 14.14
C THR A 138 -3.06 10.38 15.22
N GLN A 139 -3.32 10.09 16.49
CA GLN A 139 -2.81 10.91 17.61
C GLN A 139 -1.28 10.90 17.64
N LYS A 140 -0.65 9.72 17.49
CA LYS A 140 0.80 9.53 17.53
C LYS A 140 1.53 10.33 16.44
N TYR A 141 0.98 10.37 15.23
CA TYR A 141 1.66 10.97 14.06
C TYR A 141 1.01 12.25 13.53
N LEU A 142 0.11 12.89 14.29
CA LEU A 142 -0.62 14.09 13.83
C LEU A 142 0.31 15.20 13.32
N GLN A 143 1.47 15.38 13.94
CA GLN A 143 2.45 16.41 13.58
C GLN A 143 3.13 16.14 12.22
N ASP A 144 3.17 14.88 11.80
CA ASP A 144 3.74 14.45 10.52
C ASP A 144 2.71 14.50 9.38
N VAL A 145 1.43 14.73 9.71
CA VAL A 145 0.36 14.89 8.72
C VAL A 145 0.47 16.25 8.04
N SER A 146 0.46 16.23 6.71
CA SER A 146 0.48 17.42 5.85
C SER A 146 -0.70 18.36 6.18
N PRO A 147 -0.50 19.70 6.15
CA PRO A 147 -1.53 20.66 6.58
C PRO A 147 -2.91 20.45 5.96
N GLU A 148 -2.96 20.10 4.67
CA GLU A 148 -4.19 19.84 3.93
C GLU A 148 -5.04 18.69 4.51
N TYR A 149 -4.42 17.71 5.18
CA TYR A 149 -5.11 16.57 5.78
C TYR A 149 -5.32 16.69 7.30
N GLN A 150 -4.73 17.69 7.97
CA GLN A 150 -4.80 17.79 9.44
C GLN A 150 -6.24 17.97 9.95
N ASN A 151 -7.09 18.69 9.24
CA ASN A 151 -8.49 18.85 9.63
C ASN A 151 -9.28 17.54 9.54
N ILE A 152 -8.89 16.64 8.63
CA ILE A 152 -9.48 15.30 8.51
C ILE A 152 -8.96 14.44 9.67
N ALA A 153 -7.66 14.45 9.92
CA ALA A 153 -7.02 13.72 11.02
C ALA A 153 -7.63 14.09 12.38
N LYS A 154 -7.81 15.39 12.66
CA LYS A 154 -8.39 15.90 13.92
C LYS A 154 -9.82 15.43 14.16
N LYS A 155 -10.62 15.14 13.13
CA LYS A 155 -11.98 14.61 13.29
C LYS A 155 -12.03 13.17 13.80
N TRP A 156 -10.89 12.46 13.80
CA TRP A 156 -10.81 11.05 14.20
C TRP A 156 -10.21 10.84 15.59
N ILE A 157 -9.61 11.89 16.14
CA ILE A 157 -9.08 11.98 17.51
C ILE A 157 -10.25 12.24 18.47
#